data_AF-A0A961E988-F1
#
_entry.id   AF-A0A961E988-F1
#
_cell.length_a   1.000
_cell.length_b   1.000
_cell.length_c   1.000
_cell.angle_alpha   90.00
_cell.angle_beta   90.00
_cell.angle_gamma   90.00
#
_symmetry.space_group_name_H-M   'P 1'
#
loop_
_entity.id
_entity.type
_entity.pdbx_description
1 polymer ?
#
loop_
_entity_poly.entity_id
_entity_poly.type
_entity_poly.pdbx_seq_one_letter_code
_entity_poly.pdbx_strand_id
1 'polypeptide(L)'
;MAGGFGDQPPGIFGLLTLVDGEHKEALERDLIDLGLRLRDAGSPGFEWADLRAIVRWAPKSSALYRSMYPPDEDSAWGLQEMLLAAIADSLRWLQWAKTKDGARGRNMPEPIPRPGHRPKVTKHGGKASTPMDRARNRFMVPRLPAGSTEDRSAKEGS
;
A
#
# COMPACT_ATOMS: atom_id res chain seq x y z
N MET A 1 15.44 12.53 -8.95
CA MET A 1 14.48 12.67 -10.07
C MET A 1 14.64 11.43 -10.91
N ALA A 2 13.75 10.45 -10.77
CA ALA A 2 13.85 9.19 -11.52
C ALA A 2 13.30 9.42 -12.94
N GLY A 3 14.21 9.49 -13.91
CA GLY A 3 13.86 9.58 -15.32
C GLY A 3 13.26 8.25 -15.77
N GLY A 4 11.93 8.12 -15.71
CA GLY A 4 11.24 7.07 -16.46
C GLY A 4 11.53 7.23 -17.95
N PHE A 5 11.33 6.18 -18.74
CA PHE A 5 11.60 6.10 -20.20
C PHE A 5 11.11 7.28 -21.07
N GLY A 6 10.35 8.23 -20.53
CA GLY A 6 9.94 9.48 -21.18
C GLY A 6 11.04 10.52 -21.33
N ASP A 7 12.15 10.45 -20.58
CA ASP A 7 13.24 11.44 -20.66
C ASP A 7 14.42 10.99 -21.54
N GLN A 8 14.37 9.77 -22.09
CA GLN A 8 15.40 9.25 -23.00
C GLN A 8 15.09 9.61 -24.46
N PRO A 9 16.12 9.98 -25.25
CA PRO A 9 15.94 10.27 -26.66
C PRO A 9 15.38 9.04 -27.40
N PRO A 10 14.37 9.20 -28.28
CA PRO A 10 13.74 8.08 -28.94
C PRO A 10 14.69 7.34 -29.89
N GLY A 11 14.46 6.03 -30.07
CA GLY A 11 15.16 5.22 -31.06
C GLY A 11 16.54 4.75 -30.62
N ILE A 12 17.50 4.72 -31.57
CA ILE A 12 18.85 4.19 -31.35
C ILE A 12 19.67 5.03 -30.37
N PHE A 13 19.45 6.34 -30.32
CA PHE A 13 20.17 7.22 -29.39
C PHE A 13 19.87 6.89 -27.93
N GLY A 14 18.61 6.60 -27.58
CA GLY A 14 18.26 6.16 -26.22
C GLY A 14 18.89 4.83 -25.84
N LEU A 15 19.07 3.92 -26.81
CA LEU A 15 19.83 2.68 -26.60
C LEU A 15 21.31 2.93 -26.36
N LEU A 16 21.94 3.82 -27.12
CA LEU A 16 23.35 4.16 -26.91
C LEU A 16 23.57 4.81 -25.54
N THR A 17 22.70 5.74 -25.14
CA THR A 17 22.72 6.31 -23.79
C THR A 17 22.58 5.24 -22.70
N LEU A 18 21.83 4.17 -22.97
CA LEU A 18 21.69 3.07 -22.04
C LEU A 18 22.97 2.21 -21.93
N VAL A 19 23.57 1.90 -23.08
CA VAL A 19 24.76 1.07 -23.18
C VAL A 19 25.98 1.73 -22.53
N ASP A 20 26.08 3.06 -22.63
CA ASP A 20 27.19 3.84 -22.07
C ASP A 20 26.83 4.53 -20.74
N GLY A 21 25.64 4.28 -20.21
CA GLY A 21 25.10 4.98 -19.05
C GLY A 21 25.23 4.23 -17.73
N GLU A 22 24.63 4.80 -16.69
CA GLU A 22 24.62 4.29 -15.30
C GLU A 22 24.00 2.88 -15.18
N HIS A 23 23.08 2.52 -16.07
CA HIS A 23 22.36 1.23 -16.03
C HIS A 23 23.05 0.10 -16.82
N LYS A 24 24.26 0.33 -17.34
CA LYS A 24 24.98 -0.64 -18.18
C LYS A 24 25.14 -2.01 -17.52
N GLU A 25 25.61 -2.06 -16.26
CA GLU A 25 25.83 -3.34 -15.57
C GLU A 25 24.53 -4.12 -15.36
N ALA A 26 23.43 -3.40 -15.10
CA ALA A 26 22.11 -3.99 -14.95
C ALA A 26 21.59 -4.57 -16.29
N LEU A 27 21.85 -3.87 -17.40
CA LEU A 27 21.58 -4.38 -18.75
C LEU A 27 22.43 -5.62 -19.06
N GLU A 28 23.73 -5.59 -18.76
CA GLU A 28 24.63 -6.72 -18.98
C GLU A 28 24.19 -7.94 -18.17
N ARG A 29 23.74 -7.76 -16.92
CA ARG A 29 23.21 -8.84 -16.10
C ARG A 29 22.02 -9.53 -16.75
N ASP A 30 21.05 -8.77 -17.24
CA ASP A 30 19.86 -9.32 -17.92
C ASP A 30 20.24 -10.05 -19.21
N LEU A 31 21.18 -9.51 -20.00
CA LEU A 31 21.68 -10.17 -21.20
C LEU A 31 22.41 -11.48 -20.86
N ILE A 32 23.18 -11.53 -19.78
CA ILE A 32 23.87 -12.75 -19.33
C ILE A 32 22.86 -13.85 -18.98
N ASP A 33 21.74 -13.51 -18.34
CA ASP A 33 20.67 -14.47 -18.03
C ASP A 33 20.00 -15.03 -19.30
N LEU A 34 19.98 -14.25 -20.37
CA LEU A 34 19.52 -14.68 -21.70
C LEU A 34 20.61 -15.42 -22.51
N GLY A 35 21.82 -15.60 -21.96
CA GLY A 35 22.94 -16.22 -22.66
C GLY A 35 23.64 -15.31 -23.67
N LEU A 36 23.33 -14.01 -23.66
CA LEU A 36 23.88 -12.99 -24.55
C LEU A 36 25.00 -12.20 -23.86
N ARG A 37 25.74 -11.40 -24.62
CA ARG A 37 26.69 -10.42 -24.10
C ARG A 37 26.51 -9.10 -24.82
N LEU A 38 26.58 -8.00 -24.07
CA LEU A 38 26.39 -6.65 -24.62
C LEU A 38 27.41 -6.31 -25.71
N ARG A 39 28.65 -6.78 -25.57
CA ARG A 39 29.72 -6.61 -26.57
C ARG A 39 29.42 -7.24 -27.94
N ASP A 40 28.49 -8.19 -28.01
CA ASP A 40 28.12 -8.89 -29.25
C ASP A 40 26.96 -8.18 -29.97
N ALA A 41 26.44 -7.06 -29.42
CA ALA A 41 25.36 -6.28 -30.01
C ALA A 41 25.76 -5.66 -31.35
N GLY A 42 24.91 -5.83 -32.36
CA GLY A 42 25.17 -5.45 -33.74
C GLY A 42 25.89 -6.51 -34.58
N SER A 43 26.14 -7.69 -34.02
CA SER A 43 26.64 -8.84 -34.79
C SER A 43 25.50 -9.51 -35.57
N PRO A 44 25.80 -10.33 -36.60
CA PRO A 44 24.78 -11.08 -37.35
C PRO A 44 23.93 -12.04 -36.49
N GLY A 45 24.41 -12.41 -35.30
CA GLY A 45 23.70 -13.28 -34.36
C GLY A 45 22.98 -12.54 -33.23
N PHE A 46 23.17 -11.23 -33.11
CA PHE A 46 22.53 -10.40 -32.10
C PHE A 46 22.48 -8.93 -32.58
N GLU A 47 21.40 -8.56 -33.24
CA GLU A 47 21.28 -7.24 -33.86
C GLU A 47 20.85 -6.16 -32.85
N TRP A 48 21.06 -4.89 -33.22
CA TRP A 48 20.56 -3.75 -32.42
C TRP A 48 19.04 -3.77 -32.24
N ALA A 49 18.30 -4.36 -33.18
CA ALA A 49 16.86 -4.56 -33.07
C ALA A 49 16.50 -5.56 -31.96
N ASP A 50 17.29 -6.61 -31.78
CA ASP A 50 17.10 -7.61 -30.72
C ASP A 50 17.36 -6.98 -29.35
N LEU A 51 18.47 -6.26 -29.21
CA LEU A 51 18.77 -5.52 -27.99
C LEU A 51 17.65 -4.53 -27.65
N ARG A 52 17.13 -3.81 -28.66
CA ARG A 52 15.98 -2.90 -28.49
C ARG A 52 14.73 -3.64 -28.00
N ALA A 53 14.45 -4.83 -28.54
CA ALA A 53 13.30 -5.63 -28.13
C ALA A 53 13.42 -6.08 -26.67
N ILE A 54 14.61 -6.56 -26.27
CA ILE A 54 14.90 -6.96 -24.89
C ILE A 54 14.69 -5.79 -23.93
N VAL A 55 15.29 -4.63 -24.22
CA VAL A 55 15.17 -3.43 -23.37
C VAL A 55 13.72 -2.96 -23.26
N ARG A 56 13.00 -2.92 -24.39
CA ARG A 56 11.62 -2.41 -24.44
C ARG A 56 10.64 -3.30 -23.67
N TRP A 57 10.86 -4.61 -23.69
CA TRP A 57 9.96 -5.59 -23.09
C TRP A 57 10.55 -6.25 -21.84
N ALA A 58 11.56 -5.61 -21.24
CA ALA A 58 12.17 -6.08 -20.00
C ALA A 58 11.10 -6.24 -18.91
N PRO A 59 11.01 -7.42 -18.27
CA PRO A 59 10.03 -7.65 -17.21
C PRO A 59 10.39 -6.81 -15.97
N LYS A 60 9.42 -6.58 -15.08
CA LYS A 60 9.67 -5.88 -13.80
C LYS A 60 10.72 -6.57 -12.92
N SER A 61 10.89 -7.87 -13.11
CA SER A 61 11.90 -8.70 -12.44
C SER A 61 13.29 -8.59 -13.05
N SER A 62 13.49 -7.83 -14.14
CA SER A 62 14.81 -7.63 -14.73
C SER A 62 15.66 -6.70 -13.86
N ALA A 63 16.99 -6.90 -13.88
CA ALA A 63 17.93 -6.02 -13.20
C ALA A 63 17.88 -4.61 -13.78
N LEU A 64 17.79 -4.49 -15.11
CA LEU A 64 17.65 -3.22 -15.82
C LEU A 64 16.41 -2.44 -15.34
N TYR A 65 15.25 -3.10 -15.30
CA TYR A 65 14.00 -2.46 -14.91
C TYR A 65 14.10 -1.92 -13.47
N ARG A 66 14.62 -2.71 -12.53
CA ARG A 66 14.81 -2.27 -11.13
C ARG A 66 15.82 -1.14 -10.98
N SER A 67 16.84 -1.10 -11.83
CA SER A 67 17.85 -0.04 -11.80
C SER A 67 17.29 1.30 -12.29
N MET A 68 16.48 1.27 -13.36
CA MET A 68 15.81 2.47 -13.91
C MET A 68 14.64 2.95 -13.07
N TYR A 69 13.91 2.00 -12.50
CA TYR A 69 12.75 2.23 -11.66
C TYR A 69 13.02 1.64 -10.28
N PRO A 70 13.91 2.28 -9.49
CA PRO A 70 14.10 1.88 -8.11
C PRO A 70 12.74 1.84 -7.45
N PRO A 71 12.35 0.70 -6.84
CA PRO A 71 11.05 0.62 -6.21
C PRO A 71 11.00 1.67 -5.10
N ASP A 72 10.04 2.58 -5.20
CA ASP A 72 9.56 3.31 -4.05
C ASP A 72 9.04 2.31 -3.01
N GLU A 73 8.98 2.74 -1.74
CA GLU A 73 8.47 1.93 -0.63
C GLU A 73 7.08 1.34 -0.94
N ASP A 74 6.32 1.98 -1.84
CA ASP A 74 4.99 1.61 -2.29
C ASP A 74 4.93 0.73 -3.58
N SER A 75 6.03 0.54 -4.33
CA SER A 75 6.08 -0.21 -5.62
C SER A 75 6.99 -1.46 -5.60
N ALA A 76 7.61 -1.77 -4.45
CA ALA A 76 8.50 -2.92 -4.32
C ALA A 76 7.84 -4.28 -4.58
N TRP A 77 6.52 -4.36 -4.46
CA TRP A 77 5.77 -5.61 -4.59
C TRP A 77 5.02 -5.68 -5.91
N GLY A 78 5.19 -6.79 -6.62
CA GLY A 78 4.36 -7.13 -7.76
C GLY A 78 3.01 -7.72 -7.34
N LEU A 79 2.19 -8.04 -8.35
CA LEU A 79 0.89 -8.68 -8.13
C LEU A 79 1.03 -10.03 -7.40
N GLN A 80 2.06 -10.79 -7.75
CA GLN A 80 2.28 -12.11 -7.15
C GLN A 80 2.60 -11.99 -5.66
N GLU A 81 3.46 -11.06 -5.27
CA GLU A 81 3.81 -10.81 -3.87
C GLU A 81 2.58 -10.37 -3.07
N MET A 82 1.74 -9.50 -3.65
CA MET A 82 0.48 -9.08 -3.05
C MET A 82 -0.49 -10.24 -2.82
N LEU A 83 -0.64 -11.12 -3.82
CA LEU A 83 -1.51 -12.29 -3.71
C LEU A 83 -0.96 -13.32 -2.71
N LEU A 84 0.35 -13.54 -2.69
CA LEU A 84 0.99 -14.44 -1.72
C LEU A 84 0.82 -13.95 -0.29
N ALA A 85 0.96 -12.64 -0.06
CA ALA A 85 0.70 -12.07 1.26
C ALA A 85 -0.77 -12.20 1.66
N ALA A 86 -1.71 -11.96 0.75
CA ALA A 86 -3.14 -12.15 1.03
C ALA A 86 -3.48 -13.60 1.40
N ILE A 87 -2.82 -14.57 0.75
CA ILE A 87 -2.93 -15.99 1.10
C ILE A 87 -2.36 -16.23 2.50
N ALA A 88 -1.16 -15.75 2.80
CA ALA A 88 -0.52 -15.90 4.10
C ALA A 88 -1.35 -15.28 5.24
N ASP A 89 -1.92 -14.09 5.02
CA ASP A 89 -2.81 -13.41 5.96
C ASP A 89 -4.07 -14.25 6.22
N SER A 90 -4.68 -14.79 5.15
CA SER A 90 -5.86 -15.65 5.25
C SER A 90 -5.57 -16.94 6.03
N LEU A 91 -4.40 -17.55 5.81
CA LEU A 91 -3.98 -18.75 6.52
C LEU A 91 -3.73 -18.49 8.01
N ARG A 92 -3.04 -17.39 8.35
CA ARG A 92 -2.83 -16.97 9.74
C ARG A 92 -4.15 -16.73 10.44
N TRP A 93 -5.09 -16.06 9.77
CA TRP A 93 -6.43 -15.83 10.29
C TRP A 93 -7.19 -17.14 10.53
N LEU A 94 -7.18 -18.08 9.56
CA LEU A 94 -7.85 -19.38 9.69
C LEU A 94 -7.27 -20.22 10.84
N GLN A 95 -5.94 -20.23 10.99
CA GLN A 95 -5.29 -20.91 12.11
C GLN A 95 -5.73 -20.29 13.44
N TRP A 96 -5.71 -18.96 13.54
CA TRP A 96 -6.14 -18.23 14.73
C TRP A 96 -7.61 -18.47 15.07
N ALA A 97 -8.50 -18.46 14.07
CA ALA A 97 -9.94 -18.64 14.23
C ALA A 97 -10.30 -20.01 14.86
N LYS A 98 -9.43 -21.01 14.71
CA LYS A 98 -9.59 -22.34 15.32
C LYS A 98 -9.14 -22.41 16.79
N THR A 99 -8.54 -21.37 17.33
CA THR A 99 -8.03 -21.34 18.71
C THR A 99 -9.09 -20.86 19.71
N LYS A 100 -8.85 -21.10 21.01
CA LYS A 100 -9.67 -20.52 22.09
C LYS A 100 -9.65 -18.99 22.08
N ASP A 101 -8.54 -18.40 21.66
CA ASP A 101 -8.38 -16.95 21.53
C ASP A 101 -9.21 -16.42 20.35
N GLY A 102 -9.25 -17.15 19.23
CA GLY A 102 -10.15 -16.90 18.10
C GLY A 102 -11.61 -16.86 18.52
N ALA A 103 -12.07 -17.85 19.28
CA ALA A 103 -13.43 -17.89 19.82
C ALA A 103 -13.77 -16.71 20.75
N ARG A 104 -12.75 -16.09 21.36
CA ARG A 104 -12.89 -14.94 22.27
C ARG A 104 -12.50 -13.61 21.62
N GLY A 105 -12.14 -13.60 20.34
CA GLY A 105 -11.71 -12.40 19.61
C GLY A 105 -10.44 -11.74 20.15
N ARG A 106 -9.53 -12.51 20.78
CA ARG A 106 -8.27 -11.99 21.36
C ARG A 106 -7.07 -12.34 20.49
N ASN A 107 -6.02 -11.52 20.55
CA ASN A 107 -4.73 -11.79 19.88
C ASN A 107 -4.87 -12.08 18.37
N MET A 108 -5.73 -11.33 17.67
CA MET A 108 -5.89 -11.50 16.23
C MET A 108 -4.58 -11.17 15.50
N PRO A 109 -4.11 -12.01 14.56
CA PRO A 109 -2.87 -11.77 13.85
C PRO A 109 -2.98 -10.51 12.96
N GLU A 110 -1.93 -9.71 12.95
CA GLU A 110 -1.83 -8.57 12.05
C GLU A 110 -1.45 -9.04 10.63
N PRO A 111 -2.05 -8.43 9.58
CA PRO A 111 -1.64 -8.65 8.20
C PRO A 111 -0.17 -8.32 7.96
N ILE A 112 0.44 -9.00 7.00
CA ILE A 112 1.81 -8.67 6.55
C ILE A 112 1.83 -7.22 6.04
N PRO A 113 2.77 -6.38 6.52
CA PRO A 113 2.88 -5.00 6.06
C PRO A 113 3.21 -5.01 4.56
N ARG A 114 2.38 -4.34 3.77
CA ARG A 114 2.51 -4.30 2.32
C ARG A 114 2.59 -2.86 1.81
N PRO A 115 3.40 -2.61 0.77
CA PRO A 115 3.42 -1.36 0.02
C PRO A 115 2.01 -0.81 -0.25
N GLY A 116 1.76 0.48 0.02
CA GLY A 116 0.43 1.11 -0.12
C GLY A 116 -0.60 0.76 0.96
N HIS A 117 -0.34 -0.20 1.85
CA HIS A 117 -1.22 -0.52 2.98
C HIS A 117 -0.64 -0.01 4.29
N ARG A 118 -1.12 1.15 4.73
CA ARG A 118 -0.78 1.67 6.06
C ARG A 118 -1.53 0.86 7.11
N PRO A 119 -0.86 0.22 8.08
CA PRO A 119 -1.54 -0.45 9.17
C PRO A 119 -2.39 0.58 9.91
N LYS A 120 -3.63 0.22 10.23
CA LYS A 120 -4.44 1.02 11.16
C LYS A 120 -3.79 0.87 12.53
N VAL A 121 -2.98 1.86 12.93
CA VAL A 121 -2.47 1.93 14.31
C VAL A 121 -3.67 2.05 15.23
N THR A 122 -4.16 0.93 15.76
CA THR A 122 -5.07 0.96 16.88
C THR A 122 -4.24 1.36 18.09
N LYS A 123 -4.14 2.67 18.34
CA LYS A 123 -3.76 3.16 19.66
C LYS A 123 -4.75 2.52 20.63
N HIS A 124 -4.30 1.52 21.38
CA HIS A 124 -4.96 1.08 22.60
C HIS A 124 -4.78 2.20 23.64
N GLY A 125 -5.40 3.35 23.37
CA GLY A 125 -5.59 4.39 24.34
C GLY A 125 -6.71 3.94 25.24
N GLY A 126 -6.38 3.68 26.51
CA GLY A 126 -7.35 3.42 27.56
C GLY A 126 -8.43 4.49 27.52
N LYS A 127 -9.61 4.12 27.03
CA LYS A 127 -10.85 4.84 27.29
C LYS A 127 -11.64 3.95 28.21
N ALA A 128 -11.67 4.38 29.47
CA ALA A 128 -12.46 3.76 30.52
C ALA A 128 -13.86 3.47 29.96
N SER A 129 -14.25 2.20 30.00
CA SER A 129 -15.63 1.79 29.82
C SER A 129 -16.46 2.63 30.77
N THR A 130 -17.24 3.58 30.24
CA THR A 130 -18.22 4.27 31.08
C THR A 130 -19.22 3.20 31.50
N PRO A 131 -19.43 2.97 32.81
CA PRO A 131 -20.38 1.95 33.23
C PRO A 131 -21.76 2.31 32.67
N MET A 132 -22.47 1.31 32.14
CA MET A 132 -23.81 1.43 31.53
C MET A 132 -24.84 2.14 32.42
N ASP A 133 -24.55 2.28 33.72
CA ASP A 133 -25.38 2.94 34.71
C ASP A 133 -25.57 4.46 34.48
N ARG A 134 -24.62 5.12 33.78
CA ARG A 134 -24.70 6.57 33.54
C ARG A 134 -25.58 6.96 32.35
N ALA A 135 -25.94 6.01 31.47
CA ALA A 135 -26.75 6.26 30.28
C ALA A 135 -28.25 6.29 30.57
N ARG A 136 -28.70 5.74 31.71
CA ARG A 136 -30.12 5.57 32.02
C ARG A 136 -30.81 6.87 32.46
N ASN A 137 -30.08 7.78 33.12
CA ASN A 137 -30.67 9.00 33.70
C ASN A 137 -30.86 10.18 32.73
N ARG A 138 -30.52 10.04 31.44
CA ARG A 138 -30.68 11.15 30.47
C ARG A 138 -31.92 11.04 29.59
N PHE A 139 -32.64 9.91 29.64
CA PHE A 139 -33.82 9.65 28.82
C PHE A 139 -35.16 9.82 29.55
N MET A 140 -35.16 10.21 30.84
CA MET A 140 -36.37 10.22 31.68
C MET A 140 -36.75 11.58 32.26
N VAL A 141 -36.43 12.69 31.59
CA VAL A 141 -36.97 14.00 31.96
C VAL A 141 -38.09 14.37 31.00
N PRO A 142 -39.37 14.41 31.44
CA PRO A 142 -40.47 14.90 30.62
C PRO A 142 -40.25 16.39 30.29
N ARG A 143 -40.38 16.75 29.02
CA ARG A 143 -40.33 18.13 28.55
C ARG A 143 -41.64 18.82 28.93
N LEU A 144 -41.63 19.67 29.96
CA LEU A 144 -42.78 20.54 30.28
C LEU A 144 -42.95 21.58 29.17
N PRO A 145 -44.18 21.84 28.68
CA PRO A 145 -44.41 22.87 27.67
C PRO A 145 -44.36 24.27 28.29
N ALA A 146 -43.81 25.21 27.52
CA ALA A 146 -43.73 26.62 27.85
C ALA A 146 -45.12 27.26 27.88
N GLY A 147 -45.48 27.91 29.00
CA GLY A 147 -46.72 28.65 29.18
C GLY A 147 -46.46 30.07 29.68
N SER A 148 -46.70 31.02 28.78
CA SER A 148 -47.27 32.37 28.97
C SER A 148 -46.89 33.20 30.20
N THR A 149 -46.12 34.26 29.95
CA THR A 149 -46.24 35.55 30.64
C THR A 149 -47.62 36.16 30.38
N GLU A 150 -48.46 36.28 31.40
CA GLU A 150 -49.42 37.38 31.54
C GLU A 150 -50.07 37.37 32.94
N ASP A 151 -49.74 38.44 33.68
CA ASP A 151 -50.64 39.28 34.46
C ASP A 151 -51.49 38.68 35.61
N ARG A 152 -51.16 39.08 36.85
CA ARG A 152 -52.09 39.91 37.66
C ARG A 152 -51.48 40.35 38.99
N SER A 153 -51.40 41.68 39.14
CA SER A 153 -51.29 42.37 40.42
C SER A 153 -52.54 42.17 41.30
N ALA A 154 -52.29 42.22 42.63
CA ALA A 154 -53.14 42.75 43.71
C ALA A 154 -54.03 41.81 44.55
N LYS A 155 -53.86 41.96 45.89
CA LYS A 155 -54.78 41.73 47.04
C LYS A 155 -55.10 40.27 47.39
N GLU A 156 -55.13 39.76 48.62
CA GLU A 156 -55.27 40.19 50.04
C GLU A 156 -54.66 39.02 50.89
N GLY A 157 -54.32 39.05 52.18
CA GLY A 157 -54.43 39.99 53.28
C GLY A 157 -54.02 39.26 54.59
N SER A 158 -53.46 39.99 55.56
CA SER A 158 -53.87 40.05 56.97
C SER A 158 -52.89 40.89 57.78
#